data_AF-A0A0A7FYB4-F1
#
_entry.id   AF-A0A0A7FYB4-F1
#
_cell.length_a   1.000
_cell.length_b   1.000
_cell.length_c   1.000
_cell.angle_alpha   90.00
_cell.angle_beta   90.00
_cell.angle_gamma   90.00
#
_symmetry.space_group_name_H-M   'P 1'
#
loop_
_entity.id
_entity.type
_entity.pdbx_description
1 polymer ?
#
loop_
_entity_poly.entity_id
_entity_poly.type
_entity_poly.pdbx_seq_one_letter_code
_entity_poly.pdbx_strand_id
1 'polypeptide(L)'
;MIKKNLFLLTSVITIIIALGLSFMGFKCKEYKRYVGTGIEAIGNKNYDLAAEDLKQASNIYNKNEEVTSLKEAVLNYNKAKKYYDNGDYKSAQEYLNKIPDSYNDYGIKDDIDDLKNNIEIKYGKLCENKNK
;
A
#
# COMPACT_ATOMS: atom_id res chain seq x y z
N MET A 1 33.38 -46.39 13.13
CA MET A 1 33.34 -45.55 11.91
C MET A 1 32.06 -44.68 11.77
N ILE A 2 31.03 -44.87 12.61
CA ILE A 2 29.72 -44.17 12.51
C ILE A 2 29.74 -42.70 13.02
N LYS A 3 30.64 -42.33 13.94
CA LYS A 3 30.67 -41.00 14.58
C LYS A 3 31.05 -39.83 13.65
N LYS A 4 31.84 -40.09 12.58
CA LYS A 4 32.30 -39.03 11.66
C LYS A 4 31.17 -38.48 10.76
N ASN A 5 30.20 -39.32 10.38
CA ASN A 5 29.05 -38.89 9.56
C ASN A 5 28.04 -38.07 10.37
N LEU A 6 27.89 -38.34 11.68
CA LEU A 6 26.98 -37.59 12.57
C LEU A 6 27.47 -36.15 12.84
N PHE A 7 28.79 -35.97 12.95
CA PHE A 7 29.42 -34.65 13.15
C PHE A 7 29.37 -33.77 11.88
N LEU A 8 29.55 -34.37 10.70
CA LEU A 8 29.41 -33.64 9.43
C LEU A 8 27.96 -33.23 9.16
N LEU A 9 26.97 -34.10 9.42
CA LEU A 9 25.55 -33.80 9.23
C LEU A 9 25.06 -32.64 10.13
N THR A 10 25.50 -32.63 11.40
CA THR A 10 25.11 -31.57 12.36
C THR A 10 25.72 -30.21 12.04
N SER A 11 26.93 -30.17 11.46
CA SER A 11 27.57 -28.92 11.00
C SER A 11 26.88 -28.29 9.78
N VAL A 12 26.36 -29.11 8.85
CA VAL A 12 25.64 -28.63 7.66
C VAL A 12 24.27 -28.06 8.04
N ILE A 13 23.56 -28.71 8.98
CA ILE A 13 22.25 -28.24 9.48
C ILE A 13 22.37 -26.88 10.20
N THR A 14 23.43 -26.67 11.00
CA THR A 14 23.64 -25.39 11.71
C THR A 14 23.94 -24.22 10.78
N ILE A 15 24.69 -24.45 9.68
CA ILE A 15 24.94 -23.41 8.66
C ILE A 15 23.64 -23.04 7.93
N ILE A 16 22.79 -24.02 7.60
CA ILE A 16 21.50 -23.76 6.94
C ILE A 16 20.56 -22.94 7.85
N ILE A 17 20.51 -23.25 9.15
CA ILE A 17 19.70 -22.51 10.12
C ILE A 17 20.22 -21.08 10.29
N ALA A 18 21.54 -20.89 10.40
CA ALA A 18 22.16 -19.56 10.52
C ALA A 18 21.89 -18.67 9.28
N LEU A 19 21.97 -19.25 8.07
CA LEU A 19 21.66 -18.54 6.83
C LEU A 19 20.16 -18.19 6.72
N GLY A 20 19.26 -19.11 7.13
CA GLY A 20 17.83 -18.87 7.14
C GLY A 20 17.42 -17.72 8.09
N LEU A 21 18.00 -17.68 9.29
CA LEU A 21 17.78 -16.60 10.26
C LEU A 21 18.30 -15.24 9.75
N SER A 22 19.44 -15.25 9.06
CA SER A 22 20.03 -14.05 8.43
C SER A 22 19.12 -13.47 7.35
N PHE A 23 18.55 -14.34 6.50
CA PHE A 23 17.67 -13.94 5.40
C PHE A 23 16.31 -13.40 5.91
N MET A 24 15.79 -14.00 6.99
CA MET A 24 14.57 -13.52 7.65
C MET A 24 14.77 -12.16 8.33
N GLY A 25 15.95 -11.94 8.95
CA GLY A 25 16.31 -10.66 9.55
C GLY A 25 16.43 -9.52 8.53
N PHE A 26 17.02 -9.78 7.37
CA PHE A 26 17.13 -8.80 6.28
C PHE A 26 15.74 -8.36 5.77
N LYS A 27 14.86 -9.33 5.49
CA LYS A 27 13.49 -9.06 5.03
C LYS A 27 12.67 -8.25 6.04
N CYS A 28 12.82 -8.51 7.35
CA CYS A 28 12.13 -7.74 8.38
C CYS A 28 12.58 -6.26 8.39
N LYS A 29 13.90 -6.02 8.30
CA LYS A 29 14.44 -4.65 8.22
C LYS A 29 13.96 -3.92 6.96
N GLU A 30 13.98 -4.60 5.83
CA GLU A 30 13.54 -4.05 4.56
C GLU A 30 12.03 -3.74 4.54
N TYR A 31 11.21 -4.65 5.06
CA TYR A 31 9.77 -4.44 5.24
C TYR A 31 9.48 -3.17 6.06
N LYS A 32 10.12 -3.03 7.23
CA LYS A 32 9.93 -1.85 8.10
C LYS A 32 10.34 -0.55 7.40
N ARG A 33 11.42 -0.59 6.61
CA ARG A 33 11.87 0.56 5.82
C ARG A 33 10.78 0.99 4.84
N TYR A 34 10.27 0.08 4.02
CA TYR A 34 9.23 0.38 3.03
C TYR A 34 7.92 0.87 3.67
N VAL A 35 7.50 0.30 4.81
CA VAL A 35 6.34 0.82 5.53
C VAL A 35 6.59 2.26 6.01
N GLY A 36 7.74 2.52 6.62
CA GLY A 36 8.09 3.85 7.11
C GLY A 36 8.14 4.91 6.01
N THR A 37 8.83 4.63 4.91
CA THR A 37 8.93 5.57 3.77
C THR A 37 7.59 5.75 3.07
N GLY A 38 6.76 4.70 2.99
CA GLY A 38 5.39 4.80 2.46
C GLY A 38 4.50 5.72 3.30
N ILE A 39 4.55 5.61 4.63
CA ILE A 39 3.78 6.48 5.55
C ILE A 39 4.30 7.93 5.49
N GLU A 40 5.62 8.12 5.46
CA GLU A 40 6.22 9.45 5.28
C GLU A 40 5.79 10.08 3.95
N ALA A 41 5.80 9.31 2.86
CA ALA A 41 5.34 9.75 1.56
C ALA A 41 3.85 10.17 1.56
N ILE A 42 2.99 9.45 2.30
CA ILE A 42 1.59 9.88 2.54
C ILE A 42 1.55 11.23 3.24
N GLY A 43 2.31 11.41 4.32
CA GLY A 43 2.40 12.68 5.04
C GLY A 43 2.86 13.85 4.15
N ASN A 44 3.74 13.56 3.19
CA ASN A 44 4.24 14.50 2.20
C ASN A 44 3.37 14.61 0.93
N LYS A 45 2.20 13.95 0.89
CA LYS A 45 1.28 13.87 -0.26
C LYS A 45 1.92 13.34 -1.55
N ASN A 46 3.03 12.61 -1.45
CA ASN A 46 3.67 11.95 -2.57
C ASN A 46 3.07 10.54 -2.74
N TYR A 47 1.85 10.49 -3.26
CA TYR A 47 1.07 9.26 -3.31
C TYR A 47 1.59 8.22 -4.30
N ASP A 48 2.36 8.61 -5.31
CA ASP A 48 3.00 7.65 -6.22
C ASP A 48 4.14 6.92 -5.52
N LEU A 49 4.99 7.63 -4.77
CA LEU A 49 6.02 7.01 -3.94
C LEU A 49 5.42 6.14 -2.84
N ALA A 50 4.37 6.63 -2.17
CA ALA A 50 3.65 5.86 -1.16
C ALA A 50 3.12 4.52 -1.72
N ALA A 51 2.52 4.55 -2.92
CA ALA A 51 2.02 3.35 -3.58
C ALA A 51 3.15 2.36 -3.91
N GLU A 52 4.29 2.85 -4.39
CA GLU A 52 5.46 2.02 -4.69
C GLU A 52 5.98 1.34 -3.42
N ASP A 53 6.26 2.10 -2.37
CA ASP A 53 6.84 1.58 -1.14
C ASP A 53 5.90 0.62 -0.40
N LEU A 54 4.61 0.93 -0.29
CA LEU A 54 3.64 0.04 0.35
C LEU A 54 3.42 -1.26 -0.44
N LYS A 55 3.58 -1.21 -1.77
CA LYS A 55 3.59 -2.42 -2.62
C LYS A 55 4.82 -3.27 -2.34
N GLN A 56 6.00 -2.67 -2.17
CA GLN A 56 7.21 -3.41 -1.79
C GLN A 56 7.07 -4.04 -0.40
N ALA A 57 6.53 -3.30 0.59
CA ALA A 57 6.24 -3.85 1.92
C ALA A 57 5.29 -5.05 1.83
N SER A 58 4.21 -4.94 1.07
CA SER A 58 3.24 -6.02 0.86
C SER A 58 3.86 -7.24 0.15
N ASN A 59 4.80 -7.04 -0.77
CA ASN A 59 5.53 -8.13 -1.44
C ASN A 59 6.41 -8.92 -0.46
N ILE A 60 6.94 -8.26 0.57
CA ILE A 60 7.75 -8.91 1.61
C ILE A 60 6.88 -9.61 2.64
N TYR A 61 5.81 -8.95 3.10
CA TYR A 61 4.88 -9.47 4.11
C TYR A 61 3.45 -9.02 3.83
N ASN A 62 2.68 -9.87 3.15
CA ASN A 62 1.31 -9.59 2.71
C ASN A 62 0.22 -9.88 3.76
N LYS A 63 0.60 -10.35 4.95
CA LYS A 63 -0.36 -10.67 6.03
C LYS A 63 -0.63 -9.51 6.99
N ASN A 64 0.07 -8.37 6.81
CA ASN A 64 -0.28 -7.16 7.54
C ASN A 64 -1.47 -6.49 6.86
N GLU A 65 -2.65 -6.61 7.48
CA GLU A 65 -3.91 -6.05 6.97
C GLU A 65 -3.90 -4.53 6.89
N GLU A 66 -3.25 -3.86 7.84
CA GLU A 66 -3.12 -2.39 7.86
C GLU A 66 -2.30 -1.91 6.65
N VAL A 67 -1.11 -2.49 6.43
CA VAL A 67 -0.27 -2.15 5.27
C VAL A 67 -0.96 -2.50 3.95
N THR A 68 -1.69 -3.61 3.92
CA THR A 68 -2.45 -4.03 2.73
C THR A 68 -3.56 -3.05 2.41
N SER A 69 -4.32 -2.65 3.43
CA SER A 69 -5.43 -1.71 3.27
C SER A 69 -4.94 -0.31 2.91
N LEU A 70 -3.86 0.16 3.55
CA LEU A 70 -3.26 1.45 3.24
C LEU A 70 -2.72 1.50 1.81
N LYS A 71 -2.05 0.44 1.36
CA LYS A 71 -1.63 0.27 -0.05
C LYS A 71 -2.83 0.37 -0.99
N GLU A 72 -3.92 -0.31 -0.68
CA GLU A 72 -5.14 -0.28 -1.51
C GLU A 72 -5.80 1.08 -1.54
N ALA A 73 -5.84 1.79 -0.40
CA ALA A 73 -6.34 3.15 -0.32
C ALA A 73 -5.54 4.10 -1.22
N VAL A 74 -4.22 4.09 -1.13
CA VAL A 74 -3.34 4.94 -1.96
C VAL A 74 -3.50 4.59 -3.45
N LEU A 75 -3.50 3.30 -3.82
CA LEU A 75 -3.63 2.88 -5.22
C LEU A 75 -4.97 3.27 -5.83
N ASN A 76 -6.07 3.11 -5.08
CA ASN A 76 -7.39 3.49 -5.54
C ASN A 76 -7.55 5.01 -5.60
N TYR A 77 -6.97 5.75 -4.64
CA TYR A 77 -6.93 7.22 -4.69
C TYR A 77 -6.20 7.72 -5.94
N ASN A 78 -4.99 7.23 -6.26
CA ASN A 78 -4.24 7.69 -7.44
C ASN A 78 -5.02 7.43 -8.73
N LYS A 79 -5.69 6.28 -8.83
CA LYS A 79 -6.57 5.98 -9.97
C LYS A 79 -7.75 6.93 -10.02
N ALA A 80 -8.46 7.10 -8.91
CA ALA A 80 -9.59 8.01 -8.82
C ALA A 80 -9.21 9.44 -9.24
N LYS A 81 -8.08 9.95 -8.73
CA LYS A 81 -7.55 11.27 -9.07
C LYS A 81 -7.25 11.40 -10.56
N LYS A 82 -6.61 10.38 -11.16
CA LYS A 82 -6.35 10.34 -12.61
C LYS A 82 -7.63 10.38 -13.44
N TYR A 83 -8.66 9.62 -13.07
CA TYR A 83 -9.94 9.64 -13.77
C TYR A 83 -10.66 11.00 -13.60
N TYR A 84 -10.62 11.57 -12.39
CA TYR A 84 -11.16 12.90 -12.11
C TYR A 84 -10.50 13.97 -12.97
N ASP A 85 -9.17 13.98 -13.06
CA ASP A 85 -8.41 14.95 -13.86
C ASP A 85 -8.71 14.83 -15.36
N ASN A 86 -9.07 13.62 -15.82
CA ASN A 86 -9.50 13.36 -17.18
C ASN A 86 -11.00 13.64 -17.42
N GLY A 87 -11.73 14.10 -16.40
CA GLY A 87 -13.17 14.39 -16.49
C GLY A 87 -14.09 13.16 -16.42
N ASP A 88 -13.55 11.97 -16.17
CA ASP A 88 -14.32 10.74 -15.98
C ASP A 88 -14.70 10.57 -14.51
N TYR A 89 -15.69 11.36 -14.08
CA TYR A 89 -16.14 11.37 -12.69
C TYR A 89 -16.79 10.06 -12.26
N LYS A 90 -17.35 9.28 -13.20
CA LYS A 90 -17.96 7.99 -12.91
C LYS A 90 -16.88 6.99 -12.50
N SER A 91 -15.84 6.83 -13.32
CA SER A 91 -14.74 5.94 -12.94
C SER A 91 -13.97 6.46 -11.73
N ALA A 92 -13.84 7.77 -11.55
CA ALA A 92 -13.26 8.33 -10.33
C ALA A 92 -14.03 7.88 -9.08
N GLN A 93 -15.36 7.99 -9.08
CA GLN A 93 -16.23 7.52 -8.00
C GLN A 93 -16.11 6.00 -7.78
N GLU A 94 -16.08 5.21 -8.85
CA GLU A 94 -15.93 3.75 -8.76
C GLU A 94 -14.63 3.32 -8.08
N TYR A 95 -13.54 4.09 -8.24
CA TYR A 95 -12.29 3.83 -7.53
C TYR A 95 -12.33 4.32 -6.08
N LEU A 96 -12.94 5.47 -5.80
CA LEU A 96 -13.14 5.95 -4.42
C LEU A 96 -13.95 4.97 -3.58
N ASN A 97 -15.00 4.36 -4.16
CA ASN A 97 -15.85 3.39 -3.47
C ASN A 97 -15.13 2.06 -3.15
N LYS A 98 -13.94 1.82 -3.72
CA LYS A 98 -13.10 0.64 -3.44
C LYS A 98 -12.08 0.89 -2.33
N ILE A 99 -11.99 2.12 -1.82
CA ILE A 99 -11.06 2.46 -0.75
C ILE A 99 -11.59 1.86 0.56
N PRO A 100 -10.81 1.00 1.26
CA PRO A 100 -11.21 0.41 2.54
C PRO A 100 -11.19 1.44 3.67
N ASP A 101 -12.11 1.43 4.63
CA ASP A 101 -12.22 2.51 5.65
C ASP A 101 -11.02 2.65 6.62
N SER A 102 -10.05 1.74 6.58
CA SER A 102 -8.88 1.72 7.47
C SER A 102 -7.81 2.78 7.15
N TYR A 103 -8.00 3.65 6.16
CA TYR A 103 -7.10 4.80 5.89
C TYR A 103 -7.34 6.01 6.80
N ASN A 104 -8.40 6.01 7.63
CA ASN A 104 -8.86 7.20 8.34
C ASN A 104 -7.82 7.82 9.29
N ASP A 105 -6.83 7.04 9.75
CA ASP A 105 -5.77 7.52 10.65
C ASP A 105 -4.56 8.11 9.92
N TYR A 106 -4.59 8.15 8.58
CA TYR A 106 -3.46 8.57 7.74
C TYR A 106 -3.75 9.88 7.01
N GLY A 107 -2.70 10.66 6.72
CA GLY A 107 -2.79 11.98 6.09
C GLY A 107 -3.47 12.02 4.71
N ILE A 108 -3.74 10.87 4.09
CA ILE A 108 -4.47 10.74 2.83
C ILE A 108 -5.99 10.96 3.00
N LYS A 109 -6.52 10.82 4.23
CA LYS A 109 -7.97 10.88 4.50
C LYS A 109 -8.60 12.16 3.95
N ASP A 110 -8.03 13.31 4.25
CA ASP A 110 -8.60 14.60 3.87
C ASP A 110 -8.59 14.78 2.34
N ASP A 111 -7.54 14.32 1.67
CA ASP A 111 -7.45 14.40 0.20
C ASP A 111 -8.46 13.44 -0.49
N ILE A 112 -8.76 12.29 0.13
CA ILE A 112 -9.82 11.38 -0.34
C ILE A 112 -11.20 12.04 -0.17
N ASP A 113 -11.48 12.62 1.00
CA ASP A 113 -12.75 13.27 1.27
C ASP A 113 -12.97 14.50 0.39
N ASP A 114 -11.92 15.29 0.16
CA ASP A 114 -11.94 16.40 -0.80
C ASP A 114 -12.25 15.92 -2.22
N LEU A 115 -11.67 14.80 -2.66
CA LEU A 115 -11.95 14.26 -3.99
C LEU A 115 -13.40 13.77 -4.12
N LYS A 116 -13.96 13.12 -3.09
CA LYS A 116 -15.39 12.74 -3.03
C LYS A 116 -16.27 13.98 -3.18
N ASN A 117 -16.05 15.00 -2.36
CA ASN A 117 -16.81 16.25 -2.38
C ASN A 117 -16.74 16.94 -3.76
N ASN A 118 -15.55 16.97 -4.35
CA ASN A 118 -15.34 17.57 -5.67
C ASN A 118 -16.13 16.83 -6.78
N ILE A 119 -16.21 15.50 -6.72
CA ILE A 119 -17.02 14.72 -7.66
C ILE A 119 -18.51 15.00 -7.47
N GLU A 120 -19.01 15.05 -6.23
CA GLU A 120 -20.42 15.38 -5.94
C GLU A 120 -20.80 16.76 -6.50
N ILE A 121 -19.96 17.77 -6.30
CA ILE A 121 -20.16 19.12 -6.85
C ILE A 121 -20.24 19.09 -8.38
N LYS A 122 -19.38 18.29 -9.04
CA LYS A 122 -19.40 18.15 -10.51
C LYS A 122 -20.70 17.52 -10.98
N TYR A 123 -21.20 16.49 -10.31
CA TYR A 123 -22.51 15.90 -10.61
C TYR A 123 -23.65 16.89 -10.42
N GLY A 124 -23.66 17.67 -9.34
CA GLY A 124 -24.66 18.72 -9.10
C GLY A 124 -24.73 19.72 -10.26
N LYS A 125 -23.58 20.25 -10.68
CA LYS A 125 -23.48 21.20 -11.82
C LYS A 125 -23.95 20.59 -13.14
N LEU A 126 -23.68 19.31 -13.39
CA LEU A 126 -24.15 18.61 -14.59
C LEU A 126 -25.67 18.46 -14.63
N CYS A 127 -26.32 18.25 -13.47
CA CYS A 127 -27.78 18.19 -13.38
C CYS A 127 -28.41 19.57 -13.63
N GLU A 128 -27.83 20.65 -13.11
CA GLU A 128 -28.32 22.02 -13.34
C GLU A 128 -28.24 22.44 -14.82
N ASN A 129 -27.15 22.08 -15.51
CA ASN A 129 -26.96 22.42 -16.92
C ASN A 129 -27.89 21.65 -17.88
N LYS A 130 -28.45 20.51 -17.47
CA LYS A 130 -29.43 19.76 -18.28
C LYS A 130 -30.86 20.31 -18.19
N ASN A 131 -31.12 21.19 -17.22
CA ASN A 131 -32.44 21.76 -16.95
C ASN A 131 -32.56 23.23 -17.43
N LYS A 132 -31.55 23.74 -18.13
CA LYS A 132 -31.54 25.03 -18.83
C LYS A 132 -31.64 24.82 -20.33
#